data_AF-A8LKK2-F1
#
_entry.id   AF-A8LKK2-F1
#
_cell.length_a   1.000
_cell.length_b   1.000
_cell.length_c   1.000
_cell.angle_alpha   90.00
_cell.angle_beta   90.00
_cell.angle_gamma   90.00
#
_symmetry.space_group_name_H-M   'P 1'
#
loop_
_entity.id
_entity.type
_entity.pdbx_description
1 polymer ?
#
loop_
_entity_poly.entity_id
_entity_poly.type
_entity_poly.pdbx_seq_one_letter_code
_entity_poly.pdbx_strand_id
1 'polypeptide(L)'
;MPWWGSDHLAAPPAKCRGRQVAGRAGITGRMIASPAELLYPTAAECRRIGLYMPPMIADMERAVGAQTTRAFLIQHGGKDLLIPVKVKPGHAHNAALTWLLKTYGAGRLSIPFGPASRTARMRWTAYRHFEAGRSVRVIAQALDTTERSVTRHRRRLVEAGALAPRPFQTSEETDP
;
A
#
# COMPACT_ATOMS: atom_id res chain seq x y z
N MET A 1 37.44 45.11 -46.28
CA MET A 1 36.51 46.21 -46.64
C MET A 1 36.01 45.95 -48.06
N PRO A 2 34.76 46.24 -48.47
CA PRO A 2 33.59 46.89 -47.83
C PRO A 2 32.42 45.89 -47.55
N TRP A 3 31.45 46.06 -46.64
CA TRP A 3 30.38 47.07 -46.41
C TRP A 3 29.35 47.21 -47.55
N TRP A 4 28.07 46.94 -47.21
CA TRP A 4 26.80 47.67 -47.48
C TRP A 4 25.65 46.63 -47.34
N GLY A 5 24.77 46.76 -46.34
CA GLY A 5 23.50 47.51 -46.42
C GLY A 5 22.36 46.51 -46.73
N SER A 6 21.19 46.48 -46.08
CA SER A 6 20.45 47.54 -45.44
C SER A 6 19.39 46.98 -44.49
N ASP A 7 19.04 47.81 -43.50
CA ASP A 7 17.90 47.72 -42.62
C ASP A 7 16.58 47.40 -43.34
N HIS A 8 15.70 46.66 -42.66
CA HIS A 8 14.28 47.00 -42.65
C HIS A 8 13.56 46.43 -41.41
N LEU A 9 12.94 47.35 -40.66
CA LEU A 9 11.65 47.25 -39.96
C LEU A 9 11.62 46.76 -38.50
N ALA A 10 11.75 47.74 -37.61
CA ALA A 10 10.66 48.23 -36.73
C ALA A 10 9.91 47.24 -35.79
N ALA A 11 10.28 47.36 -34.51
CA ALA A 11 9.50 47.55 -33.27
C ALA A 11 8.04 47.02 -33.10
N PRO A 12 7.65 46.64 -31.84
CA PRO A 12 6.43 45.92 -31.50
C PRO A 12 5.24 46.82 -31.11
N PRO A 13 4.00 46.30 -31.15
CA PRO A 13 3.04 46.52 -30.05
C PRO A 13 2.14 45.27 -29.83
N ALA A 14 1.35 45.04 -28.78
CA ALA A 14 0.85 45.89 -27.71
C ALA A 14 0.38 45.00 -26.54
N LYS A 15 0.35 45.60 -25.34
CA LYS A 15 -0.33 45.07 -24.15
C LYS A 15 -1.85 45.03 -24.39
N CYS A 16 -2.48 43.88 -24.13
CA CYS A 16 -3.92 43.82 -23.84
C CYS A 16 -4.11 43.34 -22.39
N ARG A 17 -4.64 44.25 -21.57
CA ARG A 17 -5.09 44.01 -20.19
C ARG A 17 -6.25 43.02 -20.20
N GLY A 18 -6.06 41.86 -19.55
CA GLY A 18 -7.10 40.89 -19.27
C GLY A 18 -7.34 40.73 -17.77
N ARG A 19 -8.13 41.65 -17.21
CA ARG A 19 -9.05 41.51 -16.07
C ARG A 19 -8.69 40.46 -14.99
N GLN A 20 -8.22 40.97 -13.84
CA GLN A 20 -8.38 40.34 -12.52
C GLN A 20 -9.85 39.98 -12.31
N VAL A 21 -10.15 38.71 -12.11
CA VAL A 21 -11.41 38.26 -11.51
C VAL A 21 -11.07 37.69 -10.14
N ALA A 22 -11.52 38.40 -9.11
CA ALA A 22 -11.45 37.97 -7.73
C ALA A 22 -12.26 36.68 -7.54
N GLY A 23 -11.58 35.54 -7.56
CA GLY A 23 -12.14 34.26 -7.13
C GLY A 23 -12.06 34.16 -5.61
N ARG A 24 -13.03 34.75 -4.91
CA ARG A 24 -13.28 34.46 -3.49
C ARG A 24 -13.93 33.08 -3.43
N ALA A 25 -13.12 32.03 -3.28
CA ALA A 25 -13.59 30.70 -2.96
C ALA A 25 -12.83 30.22 -1.73
N GLY A 26 -13.41 30.49 -0.56
CA GLY A 26 -13.11 29.72 0.62
C GLY A 26 -13.47 28.27 0.33
N ILE A 27 -12.45 27.44 0.14
CA ILE A 27 -12.57 26.00 0.29
C ILE A 27 -11.51 25.64 1.30
N THR A 28 -11.98 25.35 2.50
CA THR A 28 -11.25 24.67 3.56
C THR A 28 -10.30 23.67 2.93
N GLY A 29 -9.00 23.88 3.14
CA GLY A 29 -7.98 22.89 2.86
C GLY A 29 -8.26 21.66 3.72
N ARG A 30 -9.12 20.77 3.23
CA ARG A 30 -9.03 19.36 3.58
C ARG A 30 -7.69 18.94 3.01
N MET A 31 -6.66 18.90 3.87
CA MET A 31 -5.53 18.02 3.64
C MET A 31 -6.16 16.65 3.37
N ILE A 32 -6.25 16.28 2.10
CA ILE A 32 -6.45 14.88 1.74
C ILE A 32 -5.18 14.24 2.27
N ALA A 33 -5.29 13.63 3.43
CA ALA A 33 -4.21 12.86 4.02
C ALA A 33 -3.67 11.96 2.91
N SER A 34 -2.34 11.92 2.76
CA SER A 34 -1.70 10.96 1.86
C SER A 34 -2.33 9.59 2.10
N PRO A 35 -2.62 8.80 1.04
CA PRO A 35 -3.16 7.47 1.22
C PRO A 35 -2.31 6.76 2.26
N ALA A 36 -2.93 6.19 3.32
CA ALA A 36 -2.18 5.50 4.35
C ALA A 36 -1.14 4.61 3.68
N GLU A 37 0.12 4.83 4.03
CA GLU A 37 1.19 3.94 3.62
C GLU A 37 0.94 2.61 4.33
N LEU A 38 0.16 1.74 3.65
CA LEU A 38 -0.30 0.52 4.29
C LEU A 38 0.92 -0.35 4.58
N LEU A 39 1.01 -0.75 5.84
CA LEU A 39 2.10 -1.56 6.34
C LEU A 39 2.11 -2.93 5.65
N TYR A 40 3.30 -3.45 5.40
CA TYR A 40 3.48 -4.80 4.88
C TYR A 40 3.70 -5.76 6.05
N PRO A 41 2.74 -6.66 6.33
CA PRO A 41 2.98 -7.72 7.29
C PRO A 41 3.95 -8.78 6.74
N THR A 42 4.54 -9.54 7.65
CA THR A 42 5.19 -10.84 7.40
C THR A 42 4.14 -11.95 7.27
N ALA A 43 4.54 -13.14 6.80
CA ALA A 43 3.65 -14.30 6.75
C ALA A 43 3.24 -14.78 8.16
N ALA A 44 4.13 -14.64 9.15
CA ALA A 44 3.81 -14.93 10.55
C ALA A 44 2.79 -13.93 11.11
N GLU A 45 2.96 -12.63 10.86
CA GLU A 45 2.03 -11.60 11.29
C GLU A 45 0.65 -11.74 10.65
N CYS A 46 0.59 -12.09 9.37
CA CYS A 46 -0.67 -12.40 8.70
C CYS A 46 -1.42 -13.53 9.41
N ARG A 47 -0.73 -14.63 9.73
CA ARG A 47 -1.34 -15.76 10.47
C ARG A 47 -1.84 -15.34 11.84
N ARG A 48 -1.06 -14.52 12.56
CA ARG A 48 -1.44 -13.97 13.87
C ARG A 48 -2.74 -13.18 13.85
N ILE A 49 -3.04 -12.49 12.75
CA ILE A 49 -4.29 -11.73 12.58
C ILE A 49 -5.40 -12.53 11.86
N GLY A 50 -5.28 -13.86 11.79
CA GLY A 50 -6.27 -14.75 11.20
C GLY A 50 -6.36 -14.67 9.67
N LEU A 51 -5.29 -14.25 9.00
CA LEU A 51 -5.20 -14.34 7.54
C LEU A 51 -4.52 -15.65 7.14
N TYR A 52 -5.17 -16.39 6.25
CA TYR A 52 -4.56 -17.54 5.61
C TYR A 52 -3.36 -17.11 4.77
N MET A 53 -2.20 -17.69 5.05
CA MET A 53 -1.00 -17.52 4.24
C MET A 53 -0.67 -18.84 3.53
N PRO A 54 -0.53 -18.82 2.19
CA PRO A 54 -0.12 -20.00 1.45
C PRO A 54 1.22 -20.55 1.96
N PRO A 55 1.37 -21.88 2.13
CA PRO A 55 2.61 -22.50 2.62
C PRO A 55 3.84 -22.04 1.85
N MET A 56 3.75 -21.96 0.51
CA MET A 56 4.80 -21.44 -0.37
C MET A 56 5.39 -20.11 0.13
N ILE A 57 4.57 -19.16 0.56
CA ILE A 57 5.04 -17.85 0.99
C ILE A 57 5.69 -17.91 2.37
N ALA A 58 5.10 -18.68 3.29
CA ALA A 58 5.69 -18.90 4.61
C ALA A 58 7.03 -19.63 4.52
N ASP A 59 7.18 -20.56 3.59
CA ASP A 59 8.40 -21.33 3.38
C ASP A 59 9.48 -20.49 2.70
N MET A 60 9.10 -19.70 1.69
CA MET A 60 10.00 -18.73 1.06
C MET A 60 10.51 -17.71 2.08
N GLU A 61 9.61 -17.11 2.87
CA GLU A 61 9.98 -16.16 3.93
C GLU A 61 10.96 -16.75 4.95
N ARG A 62 10.78 -18.02 5.35
CA ARG A 62 11.72 -18.72 6.22
C ARG A 62 13.09 -18.95 5.57
N ALA A 63 13.12 -19.17 4.26
CA ALA A 63 14.35 -19.50 3.53
C ALA A 63 15.17 -18.27 3.10
N VAL A 64 14.52 -17.20 2.66
CA VAL A 64 15.20 -16.02 2.08
C VAL A 64 14.98 -14.72 2.85
N GLY A 65 14.15 -14.76 3.90
CA GLY A 65 13.82 -13.63 4.75
C GLY A 65 12.62 -12.81 4.27
N ALA A 66 11.91 -12.21 5.22
CA ALA A 66 10.67 -11.47 4.96
C ALA A 66 10.85 -10.27 4.02
N GLN A 67 11.97 -9.54 4.12
CA GLN A 67 12.20 -8.38 3.27
C GLN A 67 12.39 -8.77 1.81
N THR A 68 13.16 -9.85 1.55
CA THR A 68 13.38 -10.41 0.21
C THR A 68 12.07 -10.93 -0.38
N THR A 69 11.31 -11.72 0.40
CA THR A 69 10.01 -12.24 -0.02
C THR A 69 9.02 -11.11 -0.32
N ARG A 70 8.98 -10.07 0.52
CA ARG A 70 8.13 -8.89 0.29
C ARG A 70 8.50 -8.18 -1.02
N ALA A 71 9.78 -7.91 -1.25
CA ALA A 71 10.23 -7.24 -2.47
C ALA A 71 9.85 -8.05 -3.72
N PHE A 72 10.02 -9.37 -3.66
CA PHE A 72 9.61 -10.28 -4.71
C PHE A 72 8.08 -10.25 -4.94
N LEU A 73 7.28 -10.32 -3.88
CA LEU A 73 5.81 -10.34 -3.96
C LEU A 73 5.21 -9.01 -4.45
N ILE A 74 5.84 -7.88 -4.16
CA ILE A 74 5.40 -6.59 -4.71
C ILE A 74 5.48 -6.60 -6.24
N GLN A 75 6.50 -7.24 -6.81
CA GLN A 75 6.71 -7.27 -8.24
C GLN A 75 5.94 -8.41 -8.93
N HIS A 76 5.87 -9.58 -8.31
CA HIS A 76 5.41 -10.83 -8.93
C HIS A 76 4.14 -11.42 -8.31
N GLY A 77 3.67 -10.92 -7.17
CA GLY A 77 2.45 -11.41 -6.53
C GLY A 77 1.23 -11.29 -7.44
N GLY A 78 0.41 -12.33 -7.48
CA GLY A 78 -0.79 -12.43 -8.30
C GLY A 78 -0.55 -12.69 -9.79
N LYS A 79 0.70 -12.97 -10.18
CA LYS A 79 1.07 -13.23 -11.58
C LYS A 79 1.57 -14.65 -11.74
N ASP A 80 1.43 -15.15 -12.96
CA ASP A 80 2.18 -16.32 -13.39
C ASP A 80 3.62 -15.90 -13.69
N LEU A 81 4.55 -16.56 -13.01
CA LEU A 81 5.98 -16.35 -13.19
C LEU A 81 6.57 -17.53 -13.96
N LEU A 82 7.37 -17.24 -14.97
CA LEU A 82 8.23 -18.24 -15.60
C LEU A 82 9.52 -18.35 -14.78
N ILE A 83 9.67 -19.47 -14.07
CA ILE A 83 10.89 -19.81 -13.33
C ILE A 83 11.95 -20.23 -14.35
N PRO A 84 13.11 -19.55 -14.40
CA PRO A 84 14.16 -19.85 -15.35
C PRO A 84 14.85 -21.18 -15.00
N VAL A 85 15.38 -21.87 -16.01
CA VAL A 85 16.17 -23.10 -15.83
C VAL A 85 17.46 -22.86 -15.05
N LYS A 86 18.03 -21.65 -15.15
CA LYS A 86 19.23 -21.24 -14.42
C LYS A 86 19.07 -19.80 -13.95
N VAL A 87 19.31 -19.56 -12.66
CA VAL A 87 19.36 -18.22 -12.08
C VAL A 87 20.82 -17.76 -12.06
N LYS A 88 21.12 -16.64 -12.72
CA LYS A 88 22.48 -16.05 -12.69
C LYS A 88 22.63 -15.09 -11.50
N PRO A 89 23.85 -14.94 -10.96
CA PRO A 89 24.15 -13.85 -10.04
C PRO A 89 23.81 -12.49 -10.69
N GLY A 90 23.14 -11.61 -9.94
CA GLY A 90 22.75 -10.27 -10.42
C GLY A 90 21.32 -10.16 -10.96
N HIS A 91 20.56 -11.26 -11.12
CA HIS A 91 19.13 -11.15 -11.39
C HIS A 91 18.39 -10.51 -10.20
N ALA A 92 17.41 -9.66 -10.49
CA ALA A 92 16.47 -9.16 -9.48
C ALA A 92 15.83 -10.35 -8.75
N HIS A 93 15.74 -10.27 -7.41
CA HIS A 93 15.19 -11.32 -6.55
C HIS A 93 15.88 -12.68 -6.69
N ASN A 94 17.18 -12.72 -7.01
CA ASN A 94 17.96 -13.95 -7.20
C ASN A 94 17.72 -14.99 -6.10
N ALA A 95 17.70 -14.59 -4.82
CA ALA A 95 17.46 -15.51 -3.71
C ALA A 95 16.08 -16.18 -3.79
N ALA A 96 15.01 -15.42 -4.06
CA ALA A 96 13.65 -15.96 -4.19
C ALA A 96 13.51 -16.86 -5.43
N LEU A 97 14.09 -16.45 -6.56
CA LEU A 97 14.09 -17.27 -7.79
C LEU A 97 14.89 -18.57 -7.63
N THR A 98 16.03 -18.51 -6.94
CA THR A 98 16.85 -19.69 -6.64
C THR A 98 16.09 -20.65 -5.73
N TRP A 99 15.40 -20.12 -4.71
CA TRP A 99 14.55 -20.92 -3.85
C TRP A 99 13.38 -21.56 -4.62
N LEU A 100 12.72 -20.81 -5.50
CA LEU A 100 11.63 -21.32 -6.34
C LEU A 100 12.11 -22.43 -7.28
N LEU A 101 13.23 -22.22 -7.96
CA LEU A 101 13.84 -23.22 -8.85
C LEU A 101 14.19 -24.50 -8.09
N LYS A 102 14.75 -24.38 -6.88
CA LYS A 102 15.07 -25.53 -6.03
C LYS A 102 13.83 -26.28 -5.53
N THR A 103 12.73 -25.56 -5.25
CA THR A 103 11.55 -26.11 -4.59
C THR A 103 10.53 -26.68 -5.58
N TYR A 104 10.31 -26.01 -6.71
CA TYR A 104 9.27 -26.33 -7.69
C TYR A 104 9.80 -26.67 -9.09
N GLY A 105 11.09 -26.46 -9.34
CA GLY A 105 11.69 -26.66 -10.66
C GLY A 105 11.45 -25.49 -11.62
N ALA A 106 11.94 -25.64 -12.85
CA ALA A 106 11.74 -24.68 -13.92
C ALA A 106 10.34 -24.83 -14.53
N GLY A 107 9.74 -23.73 -14.98
CA GLY A 107 8.40 -23.74 -15.57
C GLY A 107 7.54 -22.58 -15.12
N ARG A 108 6.24 -22.64 -15.45
CA ARG A 108 5.28 -21.60 -15.09
C ARG A 108 4.66 -21.91 -13.73
N LEU A 109 4.71 -20.95 -12.82
CA LEU A 109 4.14 -21.07 -11.48
C LEU A 109 3.32 -19.83 -11.16
N SER A 110 2.11 -20.02 -10.63
CA SER A 110 1.28 -18.91 -10.17
C SER A 110 1.72 -18.47 -8.77
N ILE A 111 2.12 -17.21 -8.62
CA ILE A 111 2.61 -16.66 -7.36
C ILE A 111 1.46 -16.01 -6.60
N PRO A 112 1.11 -16.48 -5.39
CA PRO A 112 0.04 -15.86 -4.62
C PRO A 112 0.49 -14.48 -4.07
N PHE A 113 -0.45 -13.53 -3.94
CA PHE A 113 -0.14 -12.20 -3.37
C PHE A 113 0.35 -12.25 -1.92
N GLY A 114 -0.19 -13.18 -1.11
CA GLY A 114 0.17 -13.34 0.29
C GLY A 114 0.13 -12.01 1.08
N PRO A 115 1.20 -11.68 1.83
CA PRO A 115 1.29 -10.45 2.63
C PRO A 115 1.29 -9.15 1.81
N ALA A 116 1.61 -9.21 0.50
CA ALA A 116 1.57 -8.04 -0.38
C ALA A 116 0.14 -7.67 -0.82
N SER A 117 -0.85 -8.53 -0.56
CA SER A 117 -2.25 -8.23 -0.91
C SER A 117 -2.77 -6.99 -0.18
N ARG A 118 -3.60 -6.18 -0.86
CA ARG A 118 -4.23 -4.99 -0.24
C ARG A 118 -5.01 -5.36 1.01
N THR A 119 -5.72 -6.50 1.01
CA THR A 119 -6.49 -6.96 2.17
C THR A 119 -5.60 -7.27 3.36
N ALA A 120 -4.44 -7.93 3.16
CA ALA A 120 -3.50 -8.21 4.24
C ALA A 120 -2.95 -6.91 4.83
N ARG A 121 -2.49 -6.01 3.96
CA ARG A 121 -1.94 -4.71 4.35
C ARG A 121 -2.96 -3.84 5.10
N MET A 122 -4.20 -3.78 4.63
CA MET A 122 -5.30 -3.05 5.30
C MET A 122 -5.59 -3.60 6.69
N ARG A 123 -5.78 -4.92 6.82
CA ARG A 123 -6.08 -5.52 8.13
C ARG A 123 -4.91 -5.39 9.11
N TRP A 124 -3.69 -5.56 8.63
CA TRP A 124 -2.50 -5.41 9.45
C TRP A 124 -2.34 -3.96 9.94
N THR A 125 -2.52 -2.98 9.05
CA THR A 125 -2.46 -1.56 9.44
C THR A 125 -3.58 -1.21 10.42
N ALA A 126 -4.81 -1.67 10.17
CA ALA A 126 -5.93 -1.51 11.11
C ALA A 126 -5.62 -2.12 12.49
N TYR A 127 -5.07 -3.33 12.50
CA TYR A 127 -4.65 -4.03 13.72
C TYR A 127 -3.62 -3.21 14.51
N ARG A 128 -2.59 -2.68 13.87
CA ARG A 128 -1.57 -1.83 14.54
C ARG A 128 -2.18 -0.55 15.13
N HIS A 129 -3.16 0.05 14.47
CA HIS A 129 -3.88 1.20 15.05
C HIS A 129 -4.78 0.81 16.22
N PHE A 130 -5.42 -0.36 16.19
CA PHE A 130 -6.20 -0.85 17.33
C PHE A 130 -5.32 -1.16 18.53
N GLU A 131 -4.15 -1.77 18.34
CA GLU A 131 -3.15 -1.97 19.39
C GLU A 131 -2.72 -0.63 20.00
N ALA A 132 -2.56 0.41 19.17
CA ALA A 132 -2.27 1.77 19.61
C ALA A 132 -3.47 2.51 20.24
N GLY A 133 -4.59 1.83 20.49
CA GLY A 133 -5.77 2.39 21.16
C GLY A 133 -6.58 3.39 20.33
N ARG A 134 -6.34 3.51 19.02
CA ARG A 134 -7.05 4.49 18.16
C ARG A 134 -8.52 4.14 17.99
N SER A 135 -9.36 5.17 17.83
CA SER A 135 -10.79 5.01 17.59
C SER A 135 -11.09 4.55 16.15
N VAL A 136 -12.26 3.93 15.95
CA VAL A 136 -12.71 3.44 14.63
C VAL A 136 -12.71 4.56 13.58
N ARG A 137 -13.17 5.76 13.96
CA ARG A 137 -13.19 6.94 13.09
C ARG A 137 -11.79 7.38 12.64
N VAL A 138 -10.83 7.43 13.56
CA VAL A 138 -9.43 7.79 13.24
C VAL A 138 -8.82 6.75 12.31
N ILE A 139 -9.08 5.47 12.55
CA ILE A 139 -8.58 4.38 11.70
C ILE A 139 -9.22 4.44 10.30
N ALA A 140 -10.51 4.74 10.21
CA ALA A 140 -11.23 4.89 8.95
C ALA A 140 -10.65 6.02 8.11
N GLN A 141 -10.36 7.16 8.74
CA GLN A 141 -9.69 8.29 8.09
C GLN A 141 -8.27 7.94 7.64
N ALA A 142 -7.48 7.26 8.49
CA ALA A 142 -6.13 6.85 8.14
C ALA A 142 -6.13 5.92 6.92
N LEU A 143 -6.99 4.90 6.93
CA LEU A 143 -7.04 3.86 5.88
C LEU A 143 -7.82 4.27 4.63
N ASP A 144 -8.33 5.50 4.57
CA ASP A 144 -9.23 6.00 3.53
C ASP A 144 -10.39 5.01 3.24
N THR A 145 -11.13 4.69 4.30
CA THR A 145 -12.23 3.72 4.24
C THR A 145 -13.38 4.10 5.17
N THR A 146 -14.46 3.32 5.14
CA THR A 146 -15.64 3.57 5.98
C THR A 146 -15.47 2.98 7.38
N GLU A 147 -16.08 3.62 8.38
CA GLU A 147 -16.12 3.09 9.76
C GLU A 147 -16.72 1.67 9.80
N ARG A 148 -17.73 1.39 8.95
CA ARG A 148 -18.29 0.04 8.78
C ARG A 148 -17.23 -1.00 8.39
N SER A 149 -16.31 -0.65 7.48
CA SER A 149 -15.23 -1.54 7.05
C SER A 149 -14.23 -1.77 8.17
N VAL A 150 -13.89 -0.73 8.92
CA VAL A 150 -13.00 -0.81 10.10
C VAL A 150 -13.63 -1.68 11.20
N THR A 151 -14.91 -1.51 11.50
CA THR A 151 -15.64 -2.36 12.46
C THR A 151 -15.66 -3.83 12.01
N ARG A 152 -15.84 -4.09 10.71
CA ARG A 152 -15.72 -5.45 10.15
C ARG A 152 -14.31 -6.02 10.31
N HIS A 153 -13.27 -5.22 10.11
CA HIS A 153 -11.89 -5.63 10.39
C HIS A 153 -11.70 -5.97 11.86
N ARG A 154 -12.17 -5.11 12.76
CA ARG A 154 -12.11 -5.35 14.21
C ARG A 154 -12.78 -6.66 14.61
N ARG A 155 -14.00 -6.91 14.13
CA ARG A 155 -14.73 -8.16 14.39
C ARG A 155 -13.91 -9.38 13.97
N ARG A 156 -13.35 -9.36 12.75
CA ARG A 156 -12.50 -10.46 12.25
C ARG A 156 -11.22 -10.64 13.06
N LEU A 157 -10.63 -9.56 13.55
CA LEU A 157 -9.45 -9.61 14.41
C LEU A 157 -9.77 -10.20 15.79
N VAL A 158 -10.95 -9.91 16.35
CA VAL A 158 -11.45 -10.52 17.59
C VAL A 158 -11.77 -12.00 17.37
N GLU A 159 -12.46 -12.36 16.29
CA GLU A 159 -12.75 -13.75 15.91
C GLU A 159 -11.46 -14.57 15.72
N ALA A 160 -10.39 -13.94 15.23
CA ALA A 160 -9.07 -14.56 15.10
C ALA A 160 -8.28 -14.64 16.42
N GLY A 161 -8.80 -14.09 17.52
CA GLY A 161 -8.09 -14.00 18.80
C GLY A 161 -6.94 -12.98 18.82
N ALA A 162 -6.80 -12.15 17.79
CA ALA A 162 -5.74 -11.14 17.69
C ALA A 162 -6.01 -9.91 18.54
N LEU A 163 -7.27 -9.58 18.79
CA LEU A 163 -7.71 -8.49 19.66
C LEU A 163 -8.67 -9.00 20.73
N ALA A 164 -8.58 -8.44 21.94
CA ALA A 164 -9.57 -8.68 22.97
C ALA A 164 -10.94 -8.11 22.56
N PRO A 165 -12.05 -8.80 22.85
CA PRO A 165 -13.38 -8.19 22.74
C PRO A 165 -13.42 -6.99 23.70
N ARG A 166 -13.69 -5.78 23.19
CA ARG A 166 -14.09 -4.70 24.10
C ARG A 166 -15.56 -4.89 24.44
N PRO A 167 -15.96 -4.68 25.70
CA PRO A 167 -17.37 -4.53 26.01
C PRO A 167 -17.94 -3.38 25.19
N PHE A 168 -19.15 -3.56 24.68
CA PHE A 168 -19.94 -2.47 24.13
C PHE A 168 -20.17 -1.50 25.29
N GLN A 169 -19.54 -0.33 25.26
CA GLN A 169 -19.89 0.73 26.19
C GLN A 169 -21.21 1.31 25.69
N THR A 170 -22.32 0.79 26.23
CA THR A 170 -23.58 1.51 26.22
C THR A 170 -23.34 2.74 27.08
N SER A 171 -23.29 3.92 26.47
CA SER A 171 -23.42 5.16 27.21
C SER A 171 -24.84 5.23 27.75
N GLU A 172 -25.10 4.53 28.85
CA GLU A 172 -26.14 4.91 29.80
C GLU A 172 -25.56 6.09 30.58
N GLU A 173 -25.76 7.30 30.07
CA GLU A 173 -25.54 8.52 30.83
C GLU A 173 -26.86 9.29 30.85
N THR A 174 -27.63 8.89 31.85
CA THR A 174 -28.65 9.59 32.65
C THR A 174 -28.82 11.09 32.40
N ASP A 175 -30.02 11.46 31.93
CA ASP A 175 -30.65 12.76 32.18
C ASP A 175 -30.94 12.92 33.69
N PRO A 176 -30.54 14.06 34.28
CA PRO A 176 -31.35 14.76 35.28
C PRO A 176 -31.98 16.05 34.74
#